data_AF-A0A953SGN5-F1
#
_entry.id   AF-A0A953SGN5-F1
#
_cell.length_a   1.000
_cell.length_b   1.000
_cell.length_c   1.000
_cell.angle_alpha   90.00
_cell.angle_beta   90.00
_cell.angle_gamma   90.00
#
_symmetry.space_group_name_H-M   'P 1'
#
loop_
_entity.id
_entity.type
_entity.pdbx_description
1 polymer ?
#
loop_
_entity_poly.entity_id
_entity_poly.type
_entity_poly.pdbx_seq_one_letter_code
_entity_poly.pdbx_strand_id
1 'polypeptide(L)'
;MAITDTTFITRSLTARLFSTVTTIAIVALGVGLMLVLLGMKDAGEKAFSRGKGNMHMLVSGPQQDPMVTVLNSVFYTGAPRSPMAWSAYEALRSKYPLEWAIPTQLGDSYRGLPVLATTPEFFTLYQPAEGVAWSFSDGEHFVAPFELVMGADAARVSGLGVGDRVSLTHGTPKKGEPGHVHEEFVYT
;
A
#
# COMPACT_ATOMS: atom_id res chain seq x y z
N MET A 1 -59.28 -21.36 -16.97
CA MET A 1 -57.92 -20.81 -16.90
C MET A 1 -56.98 -21.95 -17.25
N ALA A 2 -56.25 -21.87 -18.37
CA ALA A 2 -55.37 -22.95 -18.81
C ALA A 2 -54.30 -23.18 -17.75
N ILE A 3 -54.20 -24.41 -17.25
CA ILE A 3 -53.17 -24.76 -16.27
C ILE A 3 -51.85 -24.79 -17.04
N THR A 4 -50.99 -23.82 -16.76
CA THR A 4 -49.67 -23.71 -17.39
C THR A 4 -48.66 -24.55 -16.61
N ASP A 5 -47.61 -25.02 -17.28
CA ASP A 5 -46.54 -25.83 -16.68
C ASP A 5 -45.92 -25.17 -15.44
N THR A 6 -45.83 -23.83 -15.44
CA THR A 6 -45.38 -23.03 -14.31
C THR A 6 -46.23 -23.23 -13.04
N THR A 7 -47.54 -23.43 -13.19
CA THR A 7 -48.47 -23.65 -12.07
C THR A 7 -48.28 -25.04 -11.45
N PHE A 8 -47.98 -26.06 -12.28
CA PHE A 8 -47.61 -27.40 -11.78
C PHE A 8 -46.27 -27.38 -11.04
N ILE A 9 -45.29 -26.66 -11.59
CA ILE A 9 -43.95 -26.52 -10.99
C ILE A 9 -44.03 -25.83 -9.63
N THR A 10 -44.67 -24.65 -9.53
CA THR A 10 -44.74 -23.93 -8.26
C THR A 10 -45.52 -24.70 -7.20
N ARG A 11 -46.63 -25.33 -7.56
CA ARG A 11 -47.44 -26.15 -6.63
C ARG A 11 -46.67 -27.37 -6.14
N SER A 12 -45.88 -28.01 -6.99
CA SER A 12 -44.97 -29.11 -6.64
C SER A 12 -43.88 -28.65 -5.66
N LEU A 13 -43.24 -27.51 -5.91
CA LEU A 13 -42.23 -26.91 -5.03
C LEU A 13 -42.81 -26.53 -3.66
N THR A 14 -44.01 -25.96 -3.62
CA THR A 14 -44.70 -25.63 -2.36
C THR A 14 -45.24 -26.85 -1.61
N ALA A 15 -45.50 -27.97 -2.29
CA ALA A 15 -45.89 -29.22 -1.63
C ALA A 15 -44.70 -29.91 -0.94
N ARG A 16 -43.46 -29.60 -1.34
CA ARG A 16 -42.20 -30.18 -0.81
C ARG A 16 -41.28 -29.11 -0.23
N LEU A 17 -41.86 -28.14 0.48
CA LEU A 17 -41.17 -26.94 0.96
C LEU A 17 -39.83 -27.21 1.66
N PHE A 18 -39.78 -28.20 2.57
CA PHE A 18 -38.55 -28.50 3.31
C PHE A 18 -37.38 -28.89 2.38
N SER A 19 -37.63 -29.79 1.43
CA SER A 19 -36.62 -30.24 0.47
C SER A 19 -36.24 -29.12 -0.50
N THR A 20 -37.22 -28.36 -0.98
CA THR A 20 -36.98 -27.21 -1.88
C THR A 20 -36.15 -26.13 -1.20
N VAL A 21 -36.50 -25.72 0.02
CA VAL A 21 -35.77 -24.69 0.78
C VAL A 21 -34.36 -25.15 1.11
N THR A 22 -34.17 -26.39 1.55
CA THR A 22 -32.84 -26.94 1.84
C THR A 22 -31.96 -26.95 0.59
N THR A 23 -32.52 -27.34 -0.56
CA THR A 23 -31.78 -27.34 -1.84
C THR A 23 -31.41 -25.91 -2.25
N ILE A 24 -32.35 -24.96 -2.17
CA ILE A 24 -32.08 -23.55 -2.44
C ILE A 24 -31.00 -23.00 -1.51
N ALA A 25 -31.05 -23.34 -0.21
CA ALA A 25 -30.05 -22.89 0.77
C ALA A 25 -28.65 -23.44 0.46
N ILE A 26 -28.53 -24.72 0.10
CA ILE A 26 -27.25 -25.33 -0.29
C ILE A 26 -26.68 -24.65 -1.54
N VAL A 27 -27.51 -24.45 -2.56
CA VAL A 27 -27.08 -23.77 -3.80
C VAL A 27 -26.70 -22.32 -3.50
N ALA A 28 -27.49 -21.60 -2.71
CA ALA A 28 -27.22 -20.22 -2.32
C ALA A 28 -25.92 -20.09 -1.52
N LEU A 29 -25.62 -21.03 -0.62
CA LEU A 29 -24.36 -21.06 0.12
C LEU A 29 -23.16 -21.30 -0.83
N GLY A 30 -23.27 -22.25 -1.76
CA GLY A 30 -22.20 -22.53 -2.72
C GLY A 30 -21.92 -21.34 -3.64
N VAL A 31 -22.97 -20.73 -4.20
CA VAL A 31 -22.86 -19.54 -5.06
C VAL A 31 -22.38 -18.34 -4.24
N GLY A 32 -22.92 -18.14 -3.03
CA GLY A 32 -22.53 -17.05 -2.14
C GLY A 32 -21.05 -17.10 -1.77
N LEU A 33 -20.53 -18.28 -1.42
CA LEU A 33 -19.10 -18.46 -1.14
C LEU A 33 -18.24 -18.13 -2.36
N MET A 34 -18.63 -18.59 -3.55
CA MET A 34 -17.92 -18.28 -4.80
C MET A 34 -17.89 -16.77 -5.07
N LEU A 35 -19.02 -16.08 -4.90
CA LEU A 35 -19.10 -14.62 -5.08
C LEU A 35 -18.22 -13.87 -4.07
N VAL A 36 -18.19 -14.31 -2.79
CA VAL A 36 -17.31 -13.73 -1.78
C VAL A 36 -15.84 -13.90 -2.17
N LEU A 37 -15.43 -15.10 -2.60
CA LEU A 37 -14.05 -15.36 -3.01
C LEU A 37 -13.64 -14.50 -4.21
N LEU A 38 -14.50 -14.39 -5.22
CA LEU A 38 -14.27 -13.54 -6.38
C LEU A 38 -14.20 -12.06 -5.99
N GLY A 39 -15.09 -11.60 -5.11
CA GLY A 39 -15.09 -10.24 -4.60
C GLY A 39 -13.83 -9.90 -3.80
N MET A 40 -13.35 -10.82 -2.95
CA MET A 40 -12.11 -10.65 -2.21
C MET A 40 -10.89 -10.62 -3.13
N LYS A 41 -10.85 -11.47 -4.16
CA LYS A 41 -9.79 -11.47 -5.17
C LYS A 41 -9.74 -10.12 -5.90
N ASP A 42 -10.88 -9.65 -6.42
CA ASP A 42 -10.97 -8.38 -7.14
C ASP A 42 -10.62 -7.18 -6.24
N ALA A 43 -11.10 -7.16 -5.00
CA ALA A 43 -10.75 -6.14 -4.03
C ALA A 43 -9.24 -6.12 -3.73
N GLY A 44 -8.61 -7.30 -3.61
CA GLY A 44 -7.17 -7.45 -3.48
C GLY A 44 -6.42 -6.88 -4.68
N GLU A 45 -6.74 -7.32 -5.90
CA GLU A 45 -6.12 -6.83 -7.13
C GLU A 45 -6.25 -5.30 -7.29
N LYS A 46 -7.43 -4.75 -6.95
CA LYS A 46 -7.66 -3.30 -6.94
C LYS A 46 -6.83 -2.58 -5.88
N ALA A 47 -6.69 -3.14 -4.69
CA ALA A 47 -5.85 -2.55 -3.64
C ALA A 47 -4.38 -2.48 -4.09
N PHE A 48 -3.87 -3.52 -4.74
CA PHE A 48 -2.48 -3.53 -5.25
C PHE A 48 -2.26 -2.60 -6.45
N SER A 49 -3.23 -2.49 -7.35
CA SER A 49 -3.11 -1.65 -8.55
C SER A 49 -3.14 -0.14 -8.26
N ARG A 50 -3.74 0.29 -7.13
CA ARG A 50 -3.79 1.71 -6.74
C ARG A 50 -2.42 2.28 -6.35
N GLY A 51 -1.48 1.45 -5.90
CA GLY A 51 -0.19 1.91 -5.37
C GLY A 51 0.87 2.29 -6.41
N LYS A 52 0.65 2.00 -7.70
CA LYS A 52 1.66 2.27 -8.75
C LYS A 52 1.82 3.76 -9.07
N GLY A 53 0.78 4.57 -8.85
CA GLY A 53 0.81 5.96 -9.28
C GLY A 53 1.14 6.14 -10.78
N ASN A 54 2.01 7.11 -11.07
CA ASN A 54 2.61 7.34 -12.40
C ASN A 54 4.00 6.69 -12.56
N MET A 55 4.40 5.75 -11.69
CA MET A 55 5.67 5.04 -11.83
C MET A 55 5.60 3.97 -12.93
N HIS A 56 6.62 3.91 -13.78
CA HIS A 56 6.70 2.93 -14.87
C HIS A 56 7.57 1.72 -14.54
N MET A 57 8.65 1.94 -13.78
CA MET A 57 9.63 0.92 -13.49
C MET A 57 10.16 1.11 -12.07
N LEU A 58 10.29 0.00 -11.36
CA LEU A 58 10.90 -0.07 -10.05
C LEU A 58 12.20 -0.86 -10.16
N VAL A 59 13.29 -0.29 -9.68
CA VAL A 59 14.63 -0.89 -9.78
C VAL A 59 15.20 -1.04 -8.38
N SER A 60 15.64 -2.24 -8.04
CA SER A 60 16.25 -2.57 -6.75
C SER A 60 17.66 -3.12 -6.92
N GLY A 61 18.33 -3.36 -5.80
CA GLY A 61 19.64 -4.01 -5.78
C GLY A 61 19.63 -5.39 -6.47
N PRO A 62 20.78 -5.86 -6.99
CA PRO A 62 20.87 -7.03 -7.86
C PRO A 62 20.44 -8.36 -7.22
N GLN A 63 20.40 -8.45 -5.88
CA GLN A 63 19.95 -9.64 -5.14
C GLN A 63 18.65 -9.41 -4.36
N GLN A 64 17.84 -8.42 -4.75
CA GLN A 64 16.50 -8.25 -4.16
C GLN A 64 15.44 -9.07 -4.87
N ASP A 65 14.61 -9.71 -4.06
CA ASP A 65 13.41 -10.38 -4.53
C ASP A 65 12.40 -9.33 -5.06
N PRO A 66 11.87 -9.47 -6.28
CA PRO A 66 10.96 -8.49 -6.87
C PRO A 66 9.72 -8.20 -6.02
N MET A 67 9.21 -9.21 -5.30
CA MET A 67 8.05 -9.01 -4.43
C MET A 67 8.42 -8.21 -3.19
N VAL A 68 9.58 -8.48 -2.58
CA VAL A 68 10.10 -7.62 -1.51
C VAL A 68 10.29 -6.19 -1.99
N THR A 69 10.81 -5.98 -3.20
CA THR A 69 10.98 -4.65 -3.81
C THR A 69 9.65 -3.90 -3.92
N VAL A 70 8.59 -4.56 -4.41
CA VAL A 70 7.24 -3.96 -4.49
C VAL A 70 6.66 -3.67 -3.10
N LEU A 71 6.72 -4.62 -2.17
CA LEU A 71 6.22 -4.44 -0.80
C LEU A 71 6.92 -3.30 -0.08
N ASN A 72 8.24 -3.20 -0.24
CA ASN A 72 9.05 -2.17 0.37
C ASN A 72 8.76 -0.78 -0.23
N SER A 73 8.70 -0.67 -1.56
CA SER A 73 8.65 0.63 -2.24
C SER A 73 7.23 1.20 -2.33
N VAL A 74 6.22 0.34 -2.47
CA VAL A 74 4.82 0.76 -2.67
C VAL A 74 4.01 0.67 -1.37
N PHE A 75 4.25 -0.38 -0.58
CA PHE A 75 3.48 -0.65 0.63
C PHE A 75 4.24 -0.37 1.92
N TYR A 76 5.45 0.18 1.81
CA TYR A 76 6.32 0.53 2.95
C TYR A 76 6.47 -0.63 3.95
N THR A 77 6.49 -1.87 3.44
CA THR A 77 6.46 -3.07 4.25
C THR A 77 7.74 -3.88 4.07
N GLY A 78 8.40 -4.16 5.20
CA GLY A 78 9.62 -4.98 5.26
C GLY A 78 10.88 -4.22 4.86
N ALA A 79 11.96 -4.38 5.61
CA ALA A 79 13.24 -3.72 5.31
C ALA A 79 13.92 -4.35 4.07
N PRO A 80 14.59 -3.55 3.23
CA PRO A 80 15.33 -4.07 2.08
C PRO A 80 16.51 -4.93 2.58
N ARG A 81 16.69 -6.12 2.00
CA ARG A 81 17.79 -7.03 2.41
C ARG A 81 19.12 -6.69 1.72
N SER A 82 19.07 -6.01 0.59
CA SER A 82 20.22 -5.67 -0.25
C SER A 82 19.88 -4.37 -0.99
N PRO A 83 19.98 -3.22 -0.31
CA PRO A 83 19.70 -1.93 -0.95
C PRO A 83 20.68 -1.66 -2.09
N MET A 84 20.25 -0.86 -3.05
CA MET A 84 21.13 -0.39 -4.12
C MET A 84 22.10 0.67 -3.56
N ALA A 85 23.37 0.58 -3.94
CA ALA A 85 24.34 1.63 -3.59
C ALA A 85 24.05 2.93 -4.35
N TRP A 86 24.31 4.08 -3.73
CA TRP A 86 24.09 5.39 -4.34
C TRP A 86 24.82 5.57 -5.68
N SER A 87 26.06 5.10 -5.77
CA SER A 87 26.85 5.13 -7.01
C SER A 87 26.22 4.33 -8.16
N ALA A 88 25.50 3.25 -7.85
CA ALA A 88 24.78 2.47 -8.87
C ALA A 88 23.54 3.23 -9.38
N TYR A 89 22.85 3.98 -8.51
CA TYR A 89 21.78 4.89 -8.92
C TYR A 89 22.31 6.01 -9.82
N GLU A 90 23.43 6.64 -9.48
CA GLU A 90 24.06 7.69 -10.31
C GLU A 90 24.50 7.14 -11.67
N ALA A 91 25.06 5.92 -11.71
CA ALA A 91 25.41 5.24 -12.94
C ALA A 91 24.17 4.93 -13.81
N LEU A 92 23.06 4.51 -13.19
CA LEU A 92 21.80 4.26 -13.91
C LEU A 92 21.25 5.56 -14.53
N ARG A 93 21.20 6.64 -13.74
CA ARG A 93 20.69 7.94 -14.16
C ARG A 93 21.51 8.55 -15.31
N SER A 94 22.82 8.36 -15.30
CA SER A 94 23.72 8.87 -16.35
C SER A 94 23.73 8.01 -17.62
N LYS A 95 23.50 6.69 -17.49
CA LYS A 95 23.57 5.74 -18.61
C LYS A 95 22.31 5.71 -19.47
N TYR A 96 21.14 5.96 -18.89
CA TYR A 96 19.86 5.85 -19.58
C TYR A 96 19.16 7.21 -19.66
N PRO A 97 18.43 7.52 -20.76
CA PRO A 97 17.68 8.76 -20.90
C PRO A 97 16.37 8.70 -20.09
N LEU A 98 16.48 8.68 -18.76
CA LEU A 98 15.32 8.68 -17.86
C LEU A 98 14.75 10.09 -17.77
N GLU A 99 13.44 10.23 -17.94
CA GLU A 99 12.75 11.52 -17.72
C GLU A 99 12.93 11.99 -16.27
N TRP A 100 12.77 11.07 -15.33
CA TRP A 100 13.05 11.26 -13.92
C TRP A 100 13.36 9.92 -13.25
N ALA A 101 14.09 9.98 -12.14
CA ALA A 101 14.43 8.82 -11.33
C ALA A 101 14.51 9.25 -9.86
N ILE A 102 13.56 8.82 -9.06
CA ILE A 102 13.43 9.22 -7.66
C ILE A 102 13.97 8.10 -6.78
N PRO A 103 15.07 8.32 -6.03
CA PRO A 103 15.59 7.31 -5.14
C PRO A 103 14.71 7.25 -3.88
N THR A 104 14.46 6.05 -3.40
CA THR A 104 13.68 5.80 -2.18
C THR A 104 14.39 4.78 -1.32
N GLN A 105 14.43 5.02 -0.01
CA GLN A 105 15.00 4.09 0.96
C GLN A 105 14.11 4.00 2.19
N LEU A 106 13.62 2.80 2.48
CA LEU A 106 12.88 2.49 3.69
C LEU A 106 13.80 1.80 4.69
N GLY A 107 13.71 2.18 5.96
CA GLY A 107 14.51 1.53 7.00
C GLY A 107 14.08 1.90 8.41
N ASP A 108 13.86 3.19 8.66
CA ASP A 108 13.53 3.69 9.99
C ASP A 108 12.02 3.72 10.23
N SER A 109 11.64 3.94 11.49
CA SER A 109 10.24 4.07 11.89
C SER A 109 10.04 5.15 12.93
N TYR A 110 8.83 5.72 12.97
CA TYR A 110 8.37 6.60 14.04
C TYR A 110 7.16 5.99 14.72
N ARG A 111 7.31 5.53 15.97
CA ARG A 111 6.24 4.84 16.72
C ARG A 111 5.57 3.69 15.94
N GLY A 112 6.35 2.97 15.12
CA GLY A 112 5.88 1.89 14.26
C GLY A 112 5.34 2.32 12.89
N LEU A 113 5.26 3.63 12.61
CA LEU A 113 4.98 4.15 11.28
C LEU A 113 6.25 4.09 10.42
N PRO A 114 6.18 3.62 9.17
CA PRO A 114 7.34 3.54 8.29
C PRO A 114 7.88 4.92 7.92
N VAL A 115 9.20 5.08 7.87
CA VAL A 115 9.86 6.28 7.38
C VAL A 115 10.58 5.99 6.07
N LEU A 116 10.25 6.77 5.04
CA LEU A 116 10.84 6.72 3.72
C LEU A 116 11.77 7.91 3.52
N ALA A 117 13.05 7.65 3.30
CA ALA A 117 13.98 8.66 2.79
C ALA A 117 13.85 8.75 1.27
N THR A 118 13.71 9.98 0.75
CA THR A 118 13.61 10.25 -0.68
C THR A 118 14.08 11.68 -0.98
N THR A 119 13.88 12.14 -2.21
CA THR A 119 14.25 13.49 -2.66
C THR A 119 13.01 14.35 -2.91
N PRO A 120 13.14 15.69 -2.99
CA PRO A 120 11.98 16.58 -3.19
C PRO A 120 11.18 16.28 -4.47
N GLU A 121 11.82 15.68 -5.50
CA GLU A 121 11.16 15.24 -6.73
C GLU A 121 10.04 14.21 -6.49
N PHE A 122 10.04 13.51 -5.36
CA PHE A 122 8.94 12.66 -4.94
C PHE A 122 7.61 13.42 -4.81
N PHE A 123 7.66 14.69 -4.41
CA PHE A 123 6.45 15.49 -4.21
C PHE A 123 6.04 16.26 -5.47
N THR A 124 6.97 16.47 -6.41
CA THR A 124 6.74 17.30 -7.60
C THR A 124 6.53 16.50 -8.89
N LEU A 125 7.19 15.33 -9.04
CA LEU A 125 7.13 14.50 -10.25
C LEU A 125 6.30 13.23 -10.07
N TYR A 126 6.37 12.61 -8.88
CA TYR A 126 5.59 11.41 -8.59
C TYR A 126 4.15 11.76 -8.19
N GLN A 127 3.21 10.98 -8.74
CA GLN A 127 1.78 11.10 -8.49
C GLN A 127 1.31 9.79 -7.87
N PRO A 128 0.84 9.77 -6.60
CA PRO A 128 0.44 8.54 -5.91
C PRO A 128 -0.75 7.82 -6.58
N ALA A 129 -1.63 8.59 -7.23
CA ALA A 129 -2.58 8.06 -8.19
C ALA A 129 -2.39 8.81 -9.51
N GLU A 130 -2.53 8.10 -10.63
CA GLU A 130 -2.33 8.67 -11.95
C GLU A 130 -3.24 9.90 -12.16
N GLY A 131 -2.65 11.06 -12.45
CA GLY A 131 -3.35 12.34 -12.58
C GLY A 131 -3.62 13.08 -11.26
N VAL A 132 -3.19 12.54 -10.12
CA VAL A 132 -3.38 13.12 -8.78
C VAL A 132 -2.01 13.44 -8.18
N ALA A 133 -1.63 14.71 -8.22
CA ALA A 133 -0.41 15.19 -7.56
C ALA A 133 -0.54 15.16 -6.04
N TRP A 134 0.59 15.21 -5.35
CA TRP A 134 0.60 15.45 -3.91
C TRP A 134 -0.02 16.82 -3.59
N SER A 135 -0.73 16.87 -2.46
CA SER A 135 -1.25 18.11 -1.90
C SER A 135 -0.89 18.16 -0.43
N PHE A 136 -0.51 19.35 0.01
CA PHE A 136 -0.14 19.63 1.39
C PHE A 136 -1.31 20.33 2.05
N SER A 137 -1.82 19.75 3.13
CA SER A 137 -2.85 20.40 3.95
C SER A 137 -2.25 21.56 4.76
N ASP A 138 -0.99 21.43 5.15
CA ASP A 138 -0.19 22.40 5.89
C ASP A 138 1.30 22.16 5.58
N GLY A 139 2.12 23.20 5.72
CA GLY A 139 3.55 23.16 5.42
C GLY A 139 3.90 22.94 3.94
N GLU A 140 5.13 22.49 3.70
CA GLU A 140 5.71 22.23 2.37
C GLU A 140 6.61 20.99 2.40
N HIS A 141 7.11 20.56 1.24
CA HIS A 141 8.09 19.47 1.19
C HIS A 141 9.43 19.90 1.80
N PHE A 142 10.23 18.94 2.27
CA PHE A 142 11.56 19.23 2.78
C PHE A 142 12.49 19.83 1.71
N VAL A 143 13.33 20.78 2.12
CA VAL A 143 14.38 21.40 1.31
C VAL A 143 15.75 21.33 2.00
N ALA A 144 15.77 21.13 3.32
CA ALA A 144 16.98 21.00 4.11
C ALA A 144 17.09 19.61 4.77
N PRO A 145 18.31 19.19 5.18
CA PRO A 145 18.47 17.99 5.99
C PRO A 145 17.68 18.09 7.30
N PHE A 146 17.21 16.93 7.77
CA PHE A 146 16.42 16.80 9.01
C PHE A 146 15.05 17.48 9.00
N GLU A 147 14.51 17.75 7.82
CA GLU A 147 13.08 18.04 7.65
C GLU A 147 12.35 16.77 7.25
N LEU A 148 11.07 16.67 7.60
CA LEU A 148 10.21 15.56 7.17
C LEU A 148 8.87 16.04 6.65
N VAL A 149 8.23 15.20 5.84
CA VAL A 149 6.83 15.36 5.46
C VAL A 149 6.05 14.23 6.10
N MET A 150 4.98 14.57 6.80
CA MET A 150 4.11 13.58 7.42
C MET A 150 2.92 13.27 6.53
N GLY A 151 2.70 11.99 6.23
CA GLY A 151 1.49 11.55 5.55
C GLY A 151 0.25 11.81 6.41
N ALA A 152 -0.90 12.05 5.76
CA ALA A 152 -2.15 12.40 6.45
C ALA A 152 -2.56 11.39 7.55
N ASP A 153 -2.35 10.10 7.30
CA ASP A 153 -2.64 9.05 8.28
C ASP A 153 -1.62 9.04 9.43
N ALA A 154 -0.35 9.28 9.13
CA ALA A 154 0.71 9.39 10.15
C ALA A 154 0.48 10.59 11.07
N ALA A 155 0.06 11.74 10.52
CA ALA A 155 -0.29 12.93 11.29
C ALA A 155 -1.49 12.67 12.21
N ARG A 156 -2.55 12.05 11.67
CA ARG A 156 -3.74 11.70 12.46
C ARG A 156 -3.45 10.73 13.61
N VAL A 157 -2.61 9.72 13.37
CA VAL A 157 -2.29 8.70 14.38
C VAL A 157 -1.30 9.21 15.43
N SER A 158 -0.31 10.00 15.01
CA SER A 158 0.71 10.54 15.93
C SER A 158 0.22 11.74 16.72
N GLY A 159 -0.73 12.50 16.18
CA GLY A 159 -1.21 13.77 16.73
C GLY A 159 -0.23 14.94 16.53
N LEU A 160 0.78 14.77 15.67
CA LEU A 160 1.80 15.78 15.40
C LEU A 160 1.32 16.80 14.36
N GLY A 161 1.80 18.04 14.49
CA GLY A 161 1.61 19.14 13.56
C GLY A 161 2.93 19.68 13.00
N VAL A 162 2.82 20.65 12.09
CA VAL A 162 3.99 21.34 11.52
C VAL A 162 4.76 22.08 12.62
N GLY A 163 6.06 21.89 12.66
CA GLY A 163 6.95 22.49 13.67
C GLY A 163 7.22 21.61 14.88
N ASP A 164 6.52 20.47 15.02
CA ASP A 164 6.83 19.49 16.04
C ASP A 164 8.15 18.78 15.74
N ARG A 165 8.87 18.43 16.80
CA ARG A 165 10.18 17.78 16.69
C ARG A 165 10.06 16.29 16.95
N VAL A 166 10.68 15.48 16.11
CA VAL A 166 10.67 14.01 16.25
C VAL A 166 12.06 13.40 16.14
N SER A 167 12.25 12.30 16.86
CA SER A 167 13.41 11.41 16.68
C SER A 167 12.93 10.09 16.11
N LEU A 168 13.70 9.56 15.16
CA LEU A 168 13.37 8.33 14.46
C LEU A 168 14.02 7.13 15.15
N THR A 169 13.36 5.99 15.06
CA THR A 169 13.88 4.70 15.51
C THR A 169 14.53 3.98 14.34
N HIS A 170 15.74 3.47 14.54
CA HIS A 170 16.38 2.64 13.52
C HIS A 170 15.66 1.31 13.37
N GLY A 171 15.32 0.97 12.13
CA GLY A 171 14.55 -0.23 11.86
C GLY A 171 13.08 -0.11 12.31
N THR A 172 12.37 -1.24 12.20
CA THR A 172 11.08 -1.43 12.87
C THR A 172 11.33 -2.33 14.09
N PRO A 173 11.14 -1.83 15.32
CA PRO A 173 11.39 -2.65 16.50
C PRO A 173 10.50 -3.90 16.50
N LYS A 174 11.10 -5.07 16.72
CA LYS A 174 10.34 -6.31 16.90
C LYS A 174 9.59 -6.24 18.22
N LYS A 175 8.43 -6.89 18.28
CA LYS A 175 7.59 -6.95 19.48
C LYS A 175 8.42 -7.51 20.65
N GLY A 176 8.75 -6.67 21.63
CA GLY A 176 9.53 -7.03 22.82
C GLY A 176 10.99 -6.57 22.83
N GLU A 177 11.49 -5.91 21.78
CA GLU A 177 12.84 -5.32 21.75
C GLU A 177 12.75 -3.78 21.83
N PRO A 178 13.51 -3.11 22.70
CA PRO A 178 13.60 -1.65 22.68
C PRO A 178 14.28 -1.23 21.37
N GLY A 179 13.60 -0.39 20.59
CA GLY A 179 14.17 0.18 19.37
C GLY A 179 15.33 1.12 19.70
N HIS A 180 16.37 1.11 18.88
CA HIS A 180 17.44 2.11 18.96
C HIS A 180 16.93 3.43 18.39
N VAL A 181 16.59 4.38 19.26
CA VAL A 181 16.13 5.71 18.86
C VAL A 181 17.35 6.60 18.65
N HIS A 182 17.45 7.23 17.48
CA HIS A 182 18.49 8.23 17.20
C HIS A 182 18.06 9.58 17.80
N GLU A 183 18.23 9.76 19.10
CA GLU A 183 17.97 11.06 19.76
C GLU A 183 18.97 12.15 19.33
N GLU A 184 20.09 11.75 18.73
CA GLU A 184 21.12 12.62 18.18
C GLU A 184 20.70 13.35 16.89
N PHE A 185 19.66 12.86 16.20
CA PHE A 185 19.09 13.47 15.01
C PHE A 185 17.61 13.80 15.27
N VAL A 186 17.32 15.11 15.33
CA VAL A 186 15.96 15.60 15.56
C VAL A 186 15.45 16.21 14.27
N TYR A 187 14.35 15.66 13.79
CA TYR A 187 13.65 16.10 12.59
C TYR A 187 12.54 17.08 12.97
N THR A 188 12.20 17.97 12.03
CA THR A 188 11.08 18.93 12.15
C THR A 188 10.18 18.87 10.93
#